data_AF-A0A7J3JBK4-F1
#
_entry.id   AF-A0A7J3JBK4-F1
#
_cell.length_a   1.000
_cell.length_b   1.000
_cell.length_c   1.000
_cell.angle_alpha   90.00
_cell.angle_beta   90.00
_cell.angle_gamma   90.00
#
_symmetry.space_group_name_H-M   'P 1'
#
loop_
_entity.id
_entity.type
_entity.pdbx_description
1 polymer ?
#
loop_
_entity_poly.entity_id
_entity_poly.type
_entity_poly.pdbx_seq_one_letter_code
_entity_poly.pdbx_strand_id
1 'polypeptide(L)'
;MPKNERDTKQSTLDKLPERAKDALEIIKATPDPIDITQIQATTKEEDELAVKISFKLPPKKAFSRVKANLWFDGHQISSVAIRMLQGPLATEESEFSAVLDMRGVAAGKHVVTVEMFGLWDLNEKLSRVLKEATINYVPQTRMSRLVKVPTVKSVAGADLAVFSKTESSLYEGIVENQKEQLSKRDSW
;
A
#
# COMPACT_ATOMS: atom_id res chain seq x y z
N MET A 1 15.84 -72.39 16.01
CA MET A 1 14.45 -71.89 15.95
C MET A 1 13.94 -71.77 17.38
N PRO A 2 13.36 -70.63 17.78
CA PRO A 2 12.07 -70.16 17.27
C PRO A 2 12.13 -68.79 16.59
N LYS A 3 11.07 -68.51 15.83
CA LYS A 3 10.76 -67.30 15.05
C LYS A 3 9.99 -66.31 15.93
N ASN A 4 10.10 -65.01 15.62
CA ASN A 4 9.08 -63.96 15.80
C ASN A 4 9.45 -62.86 14.79
N GLU A 5 8.83 -62.75 13.61
CA GLU A 5 7.56 -62.00 13.33
C GLU A 5 7.61 -60.58 13.89
N ARG A 6 8.09 -59.64 13.07
CA ARG A 6 7.32 -58.61 12.31
C ARG A 6 6.64 -57.59 13.24
N ASP A 7 7.04 -56.33 13.12
CA ASP A 7 6.09 -55.28 12.70
C ASP A 7 6.80 -53.98 12.32
N THR A 8 6.76 -53.72 11.02
CA THR A 8 6.88 -52.43 10.35
C THR A 8 5.96 -51.40 11.02
N LYS A 9 6.52 -50.32 11.55
CA LYS A 9 5.75 -49.11 11.84
C LYS A 9 6.18 -48.01 10.88
N GLN A 10 5.51 -48.00 9.72
CA GLN A 10 5.34 -46.78 8.95
C GLN A 10 4.75 -45.73 9.89
N SER A 11 5.49 -44.65 10.15
CA SER A 11 4.96 -43.49 10.87
C SER A 11 4.12 -42.69 9.89
N THR A 12 2.81 -42.90 9.92
CA THR A 12 1.82 -42.06 9.23
C THR A 12 1.95 -40.62 9.71
N LEU A 13 1.92 -39.72 8.73
CA LEU A 13 2.15 -38.28 8.82
C LEU A 13 0.91 -37.54 9.37
N ASP A 14 0.27 -38.09 10.41
CA ASP A 14 -1.08 -37.68 10.88
C ASP A 14 -1.08 -37.05 12.28
N LYS A 15 -0.07 -36.25 12.62
CA LYS A 15 -0.10 -35.39 13.81
C LYS A 15 0.42 -34.00 13.51
N LEU A 16 -0.27 -33.29 12.62
CA LEU A 16 -0.22 -31.83 12.58
C LEU A 16 -1.00 -31.29 13.80
N PRO A 17 -0.41 -30.47 14.69
CA PRO A 17 -1.13 -29.91 15.82
C PRO A 17 -2.23 -28.95 15.32
N GLU A 18 -3.45 -29.11 15.84
CA GLU A 18 -4.63 -28.27 15.54
C GLU A 18 -4.45 -26.77 15.81
N ARG A 19 -3.31 -26.36 16.41
CA ARG A 19 -2.94 -24.95 16.65
C ARG A 19 -2.72 -24.10 15.40
N ALA A 20 -2.65 -24.69 14.21
CA ALA A 20 -2.51 -23.93 12.96
C ALA A 20 -3.83 -23.25 12.51
N LYS A 21 -4.99 -23.70 13.00
CA LYS A 21 -6.28 -23.11 12.63
C LYS A 21 -6.58 -21.85 13.44
N ASP A 22 -6.18 -21.81 14.72
CA ASP A 22 -6.35 -20.63 15.57
C ASP A 22 -5.45 -19.46 15.13
N ALA A 23 -4.27 -19.74 14.57
CA ALA A 23 -3.38 -18.72 14.04
C ALA A 23 -3.96 -17.98 12.82
N LEU A 24 -4.91 -18.59 12.09
CA LEU A 24 -5.58 -17.97 10.95
C LEU A 24 -6.84 -17.18 11.34
N GLU A 25 -7.46 -17.50 12.49
CA GLU A 25 -8.61 -16.73 13.00
C GLU A 25 -8.22 -15.52 13.83
N ILE A 26 -7.07 -15.52 14.51
CA ILE A 26 -6.57 -14.36 15.28
C ILE A 26 -6.23 -13.16 14.36
N ILE A 27 -5.95 -13.40 13.07
CA ILE A 27 -5.69 -12.33 12.09
C ILE A 27 -6.98 -11.59 11.69
N LYS A 28 -8.17 -12.13 11.98
CA LYS A 28 -9.46 -11.51 11.57
C LYS A 28 -10.02 -10.48 12.57
N ALA A 29 -9.37 -10.25 13.70
CA ALA A 29 -9.89 -9.38 14.76
C ALA A 29 -8.90 -8.29 15.22
N THR A 30 -7.94 -7.92 14.38
CA THR A 30 -7.13 -6.72 14.63
C THR A 30 -7.77 -5.54 13.89
N PRO A 31 -8.18 -4.45 14.58
CA PRO A 31 -8.76 -3.29 13.91
C PRO A 31 -7.81 -2.77 12.84
N ASP A 32 -8.36 -2.45 11.66
CA ASP A 32 -7.60 -1.91 10.54
C ASP A 32 -6.76 -0.73 11.03
N PRO A 33 -5.42 -0.84 10.99
CA PRO A 33 -4.59 0.13 11.68
C PRO A 33 -4.35 1.39 10.83
N ILE A 34 -5.09 1.60 9.74
CA ILE A 34 -5.06 2.83 8.95
C ILE A 34 -6.50 3.15 8.54
N ASP A 35 -6.96 4.35 8.85
CA ASP A 35 -8.29 4.82 8.46
C ASP A 35 -8.18 6.03 7.53
N ILE A 36 -8.61 5.90 6.28
CA ILE A 36 -8.66 7.04 5.35
C ILE A 36 -9.89 7.87 5.68
N THR A 37 -9.71 8.99 6.37
CA THR A 37 -10.83 9.82 6.83
C THR A 37 -11.48 10.57 5.67
N GLN A 38 -10.68 11.15 4.77
CA GLN A 38 -11.20 11.99 3.71
C GLN A 38 -10.34 12.00 2.45
N ILE A 39 -11.01 12.05 1.30
CA ILE A 39 -10.42 12.39 0.00
C ILE A 39 -11.14 13.65 -0.48
N GLN A 40 -10.42 14.74 -0.60
CA GLN A 40 -10.92 16.00 -1.16
C GLN A 40 -10.22 16.26 -2.49
N ALA A 41 -10.94 16.83 -3.45
CA ALA A 41 -10.35 17.24 -4.71
C ALA A 41 -10.79 18.66 -5.07
N THR A 42 -9.82 19.49 -5.44
CA THR A 42 -10.03 20.88 -5.79
C THR A 42 -9.39 21.15 -7.14
N THR A 43 -10.18 21.63 -8.09
CA THR A 43 -9.66 22.10 -9.38
C THR A 43 -8.92 23.42 -9.16
N LYS A 44 -7.67 23.46 -9.58
CA LYS A 44 -6.82 24.66 -9.60
C LYS A 44 -6.82 25.28 -10.99
N GLU A 45 -6.13 26.40 -11.11
CA GLU A 45 -5.85 27.03 -12.42
C GLU A 45 -5.10 26.07 -13.34
N GLU A 46 -5.24 26.27 -14.66
CA GLU A 46 -4.50 25.52 -15.70
C GLU A 46 -4.78 24.00 -15.79
N ASP A 47 -6.03 23.58 -15.55
CA ASP A 47 -6.41 22.16 -15.62
C ASP A 47 -5.62 21.27 -14.64
N GLU A 48 -5.28 21.82 -13.48
CA GLU A 48 -4.71 21.03 -12.39
C GLU A 48 -5.80 20.55 -11.43
N LEU A 49 -5.69 19.30 -10.96
CA LEU A 49 -6.54 18.77 -9.90
C LEU A 49 -5.69 18.46 -8.68
N ALA A 50 -5.91 19.19 -7.60
CA ALA A 50 -5.28 18.92 -6.32
C ALA A 50 -6.13 17.95 -5.52
N VAL A 51 -5.61 16.74 -5.28
CA VAL A 51 -6.23 15.71 -4.46
C VAL A 51 -5.56 15.71 -3.10
N LYS A 52 -6.32 15.99 -2.04
CA LYS A 52 -5.87 15.96 -0.64
C LYS A 52 -6.44 14.73 0.05
N ILE A 53 -5.56 13.94 0.65
CA ILE A 53 -5.89 12.71 1.37
C ILE A 53 -5.56 12.93 2.84
N SER A 54 -6.57 12.79 3.70
CA SER A 54 -6.43 12.80 5.15
C SER A 54 -6.68 11.39 5.69
N PHE A 55 -5.85 10.98 6.64
CA PHE A 55 -5.93 9.64 7.22
C PHE A 55 -5.48 9.64 8.69
N LYS A 56 -5.97 8.65 9.42
CA LYS A 56 -5.66 8.39 10.82
C LYS A 56 -4.86 7.11 10.97
N LEU A 57 -3.98 7.13 11.95
CA LEU A 57 -3.13 6.03 12.34
C LEU A 57 -3.34 5.73 13.82
N PRO A 58 -3.05 4.50 14.27
CA PRO A 58 -3.32 4.09 15.63
C PRO A 58 -2.26 4.70 16.56
N PRO A 59 -2.62 4.99 17.82
CA PRO A 59 -1.67 5.52 18.82
C PRO A 59 -0.47 4.59 19.05
N LYS A 60 -0.70 3.27 19.00
CA LYS A 60 0.36 2.25 19.04
C LYS A 60 0.64 1.78 17.62
N LYS A 61 1.47 2.55 16.89
CA LYS A 61 1.81 2.27 15.49
C LYS A 61 2.54 0.93 15.41
N ALA A 62 1.92 -0.06 14.77
CA ALA A 62 2.53 -1.36 14.46
C ALA A 62 3.27 -1.33 13.12
N PHE A 63 3.61 -0.16 12.57
CA PHE A 63 4.34 0.00 11.31
C PHE A 63 5.20 1.26 11.33
N SER A 64 6.34 1.20 10.66
CA SER A 64 7.29 2.32 10.53
C SER A 64 7.06 3.13 9.25
N ARG A 65 6.37 2.55 8.25
CA ARG A 65 6.07 3.18 6.96
C ARG A 65 4.64 2.88 6.51
N VAL A 66 4.10 3.80 5.71
CA VAL A 66 2.83 3.63 5.00
C VAL A 66 3.07 3.79 3.51
N LYS A 67 2.68 2.83 2.69
CA LYS A 67 2.67 2.97 1.24
C LYS A 67 1.29 3.39 0.77
N ALA A 68 1.18 4.51 0.07
CA ALA A 68 -0.05 5.01 -0.51
C ALA A 68 0.01 4.95 -2.03
N ASN A 69 -0.91 4.22 -2.63
CA ASN A 69 -1.12 4.17 -4.07
C ASN A 69 -2.32 5.04 -4.43
N LEU A 70 -2.13 5.92 -5.41
CA LEU A 70 -3.20 6.75 -5.96
C LEU A 70 -3.59 6.20 -7.34
N TRP A 71 -4.89 5.97 -7.50
CA TRP A 71 -5.49 5.46 -8.71
C TRP A 71 -6.50 6.47 -9.26
N PHE A 72 -6.55 6.58 -10.59
CA PHE A 72 -7.50 7.41 -11.32
C PHE A 72 -8.16 6.58 -12.41
N ASP A 73 -9.49 6.47 -12.39
CA ASP A 73 -10.29 5.64 -13.31
C ASP A 73 -9.68 4.23 -13.50
N GLY A 74 -9.32 3.59 -12.39
CA GLY A 74 -8.75 2.24 -12.37
C GLY A 74 -7.26 2.15 -12.76
N HIS A 75 -6.58 3.26 -13.05
CA HIS A 75 -5.16 3.28 -13.40
C HIS A 75 -4.31 3.84 -12.26
N GLN A 76 -3.28 3.12 -11.85
CA GLN A 76 -2.36 3.62 -10.82
C GLN A 76 -1.50 4.75 -11.40
N ILE A 77 -1.65 5.95 -10.85
CA ILE A 77 -0.95 7.15 -11.30
C ILE A 77 0.21 7.53 -10.38
N SER A 78 0.14 7.17 -9.08
CA SER A 78 1.21 7.44 -8.13
C SER A 78 1.37 6.32 -7.09
N SER A 79 2.58 6.22 -6.54
CA SER A 79 2.91 5.37 -5.40
C SER A 79 3.89 6.13 -4.52
N VAL A 80 3.56 6.32 -3.25
CA VAL A 80 4.34 7.14 -2.32
C VAL A 80 4.54 6.37 -1.03
N ALA A 81 5.74 6.45 -0.45
CA ALA A 81 6.01 5.90 0.87
C ALA A 81 6.13 7.04 1.88
N ILE A 82 5.34 6.96 2.94
CA ILE A 82 5.29 7.91 4.04
C ILE A 82 6.02 7.26 5.21
N ARG A 83 7.05 7.92 5.73
CA ARG A 83 7.72 7.46 6.95
C ARG A 83 6.94 7.98 8.14
N MET A 84 6.60 7.12 9.08
CA MET A 84 5.87 7.57 10.24
C MET A 84 6.83 8.06 11.32
N LEU A 85 6.62 9.29 11.81
CA LEU A 85 7.27 9.77 13.01
C LEU A 85 6.85 8.88 14.20
N GLN A 86 7.86 8.39 14.90
CA GLN A 86 7.75 7.58 16.11
C GLN A 86 8.18 8.45 17.30
N GLY A 87 7.34 8.59 18.31
CA GLY A 87 7.66 9.39 19.50
C GLY A 87 6.46 10.13 20.11
N PRO A 88 6.65 10.87 21.21
CA PRO A 88 5.58 11.56 21.93
C PRO A 88 4.96 12.74 21.14
N LEU A 89 5.64 13.21 20.09
CA LEU A 89 5.14 14.24 19.17
C LEU A 89 4.45 13.64 17.93
N ALA A 90 4.32 12.31 17.87
CA ALA A 90 3.65 11.66 16.75
C ALA A 90 2.16 12.00 16.76
N THR A 91 1.68 12.62 15.69
CA THR A 91 0.25 12.83 15.48
C THR A 91 -0.39 11.53 15.00
N GLU A 92 -1.65 11.33 15.43
CA GLU A 92 -2.51 10.26 14.92
C GLU A 92 -3.09 10.63 13.56
N GLU A 93 -3.26 11.92 13.28
CA GLU A 93 -3.73 12.44 12.01
C GLU A 93 -2.55 12.83 11.11
N SER A 94 -2.67 12.47 9.84
CA SER A 94 -1.68 12.77 8.81
C SER A 94 -2.39 13.06 7.49
N GLU A 95 -1.71 13.82 6.64
CA GLU A 95 -2.23 14.17 5.33
C GLU A 95 -1.13 14.22 4.28
N PHE A 96 -1.51 13.90 3.05
CA PHE A 96 -0.69 14.19 1.88
C PHE A 96 -1.58 14.73 0.76
N SER A 97 -0.98 15.47 -0.15
CA SER A 97 -1.62 16.05 -1.31
C SER A 97 -0.87 15.66 -2.58
N ALA A 98 -1.61 15.39 -3.64
CA ALA A 98 -1.09 15.14 -4.97
C ALA A 98 -1.70 16.14 -5.94
N VAL A 99 -0.89 16.77 -6.78
CA VAL A 99 -1.35 17.62 -7.87
C VAL A 99 -1.28 16.84 -9.17
N LEU A 100 -2.41 16.73 -9.84
CA LEU A 100 -2.58 16.02 -11.10
C LEU A 100 -2.69 17.02 -12.25
N ASP A 101 -1.95 16.76 -13.32
CA ASP A 101 -2.13 17.43 -14.61
C ASP A 101 -3.27 16.75 -15.37
N MET A 102 -4.39 17.46 -15.51
CA MET A 102 -5.60 16.96 -16.15
C MET A 102 -5.72 17.42 -17.61
N ARG A 103 -4.66 17.99 -18.19
CA ARG A 103 -4.67 18.44 -19.59
C ARG A 103 -5.02 17.29 -20.52
N GLY A 104 -6.18 17.42 -21.17
CA GLY A 104 -6.70 16.44 -22.12
C GLY A 104 -7.57 15.33 -21.51
N VAL A 105 -7.82 15.37 -20.20
CA VAL A 105 -8.83 14.53 -19.54
C VAL A 105 -10.22 15.07 -19.87
N ALA A 106 -11.16 14.17 -20.17
CA ALA A 106 -12.53 14.56 -20.50
C ALA A 106 -13.23 15.20 -19.30
N ALA A 107 -14.19 16.09 -19.56
CA ALA A 107 -15.07 16.58 -18.52
C ALA A 107 -16.00 15.46 -18.03
N GLY A 108 -16.27 15.40 -16.74
CA GLY A 108 -17.25 14.48 -16.18
C GLY A 108 -16.87 13.91 -14.83
N LYS A 109 -17.51 12.79 -14.49
CA LYS A 109 -17.28 12.07 -13.24
C LYS A 109 -16.10 11.12 -13.41
N HIS A 110 -15.11 11.27 -12.54
CA HIS A 110 -13.95 10.40 -12.44
C HIS A 110 -13.87 9.78 -11.07
N VAL A 111 -13.31 8.58 -10.99
CA VAL A 111 -13.11 7.85 -9.74
C VAL A 111 -11.65 7.97 -9.34
N VAL A 112 -11.42 8.53 -8.16
CA VAL A 112 -10.12 8.51 -7.51
C VAL A 112 -10.16 7.49 -6.38
N THR A 113 -9.25 6.52 -6.44
CA THR A 113 -9.12 5.49 -5.42
C THR A 113 -7.77 5.63 -4.75
N VAL A 114 -7.79 5.64 -3.42
CA VAL A 114 -6.60 5.65 -2.59
C VAL A 114 -6.51 4.32 -1.88
N GLU A 115 -5.39 3.65 -2.06
CA GLU A 115 -5.09 2.38 -1.42
C GLU A 115 -3.84 2.54 -0.56
N MET A 116 -3.94 2.26 0.74
CA MET A 116 -2.85 2.43 1.69
C MET A 116 -2.49 1.11 2.36
N PHE A 117 -1.19 0.91 2.58
CA PHE A 117 -0.63 -0.26 3.24
C PHE A 117 0.28 0.14 4.39
N GLY A 118 0.08 -0.44 5.57
CA GLY A 118 1.07 -0.39 6.65
C GLY A 118 2.19 -1.39 6.37
N LEU A 119 3.44 -0.94 6.49
CA LEU A 119 4.63 -1.75 6.25
C LEU A 119 5.49 -1.87 7.52
N TRP A 120 5.81 -3.11 7.91
CA TRP A 120 6.86 -3.41 8.89
C TRP A 120 8.23 -3.53 8.21
N ASP A 121 9.31 -3.50 8.99
CA ASP A 121 10.74 -3.37 8.63
C ASP A 121 11.23 -4.01 7.30
N LEU A 122 10.56 -5.06 6.80
CA LEU A 122 10.88 -5.78 5.55
C LEU A 122 9.80 -5.68 4.44
N ASN A 123 9.01 -4.60 4.42
CA ASN A 123 7.89 -4.38 3.49
C ASN A 123 6.75 -5.43 3.58
N GLU A 124 6.65 -6.13 4.70
CA GLU A 124 5.48 -6.96 4.97
C GLU A 124 4.25 -6.08 5.12
N LYS A 125 3.24 -6.33 4.28
CA LYS A 125 1.96 -5.60 4.29
C LYS A 125 1.13 -6.09 5.47
N LEU A 126 1.15 -5.33 6.56
CA LEU A 126 0.39 -5.65 7.77
C LEU A 126 -1.06 -5.18 7.69
N SER A 127 -1.33 -4.16 6.89
CA SER A 127 -2.67 -3.60 6.73
C SER A 127 -2.91 -3.15 5.31
N ARG A 128 -4.18 -3.13 4.93
CA ARG A 128 -4.64 -2.61 3.66
C ARG A 128 -5.97 -1.90 3.87
N VAL A 129 -6.01 -0.62 3.51
CA VAL A 129 -7.26 0.15 3.46
C VAL A 129 -7.41 0.73 2.06
N LEU A 130 -8.65 0.72 1.57
CA LEU A 130 -9.00 1.25 0.25
C LEU A 130 -10.20 2.16 0.41
N LYS A 131 -10.11 3.36 -0.18
CA LYS A 131 -11.21 4.32 -0.19
C LYS A 131 -11.32 4.98 -1.56
N GLU A 132 -12.55 5.09 -2.03
CA GLU A 132 -12.86 5.66 -3.34
C GLU A 132 -13.64 6.97 -3.17
N ALA A 133 -13.40 7.90 -4.07
CA ALA A 133 -14.15 9.14 -4.16
C ALA A 133 -14.45 9.45 -5.62
N THR A 134 -15.71 9.81 -5.89
CA THR A 134 -16.12 10.30 -7.21
C THR A 134 -15.97 11.81 -7.24
N ILE A 135 -15.25 12.32 -8.24
CA ILE A 135 -14.98 13.75 -8.43
C ILE A 135 -15.61 14.18 -9.75
N ASN A 136 -16.31 15.31 -9.75
CA ASN A 136 -16.82 15.90 -10.98
C ASN A 136 -15.81 16.93 -11.49
N TYR A 137 -15.09 16.58 -12.56
CA TYR A 137 -14.07 17.42 -13.16
C TYR A 137 -14.64 18.23 -14.33
N VAL A 138 -14.35 19.53 -14.33
CA VAL A 138 -14.70 20.45 -15.41
C VAL A 138 -13.40 21.10 -15.90
N PRO A 139 -12.96 20.80 -17.14
CA PRO A 139 -11.79 21.42 -17.74
C PRO A 139 -11.98 22.93 -17.87
N GLN A 140 -10.94 23.68 -17.51
CA GLN A 140 -10.83 25.11 -17.72
C GLN A 140 -10.41 25.42 -19.16
N THR A 141 -9.60 24.57 -19.79
CA THR A 141 -9.22 24.75 -21.21
C THR A 141 -9.76 23.63 -22.09
N ARG A 142 -10.26 24.00 -23.28
CA ARG A 142 -10.65 23.03 -24.31
C ARG A 142 -9.41 22.60 -25.09
N MET A 143 -8.62 21.69 -24.53
CA MET A 143 -7.52 21.06 -25.26
C MET A 143 -8.01 19.85 -26.08
N SER A 144 -7.54 19.75 -27.33
CA SER A 144 -7.87 18.66 -28.26
C SER A 144 -7.08 17.36 -28.02
N ARG A 145 -6.26 17.31 -26.96
CA ARG A 145 -5.50 16.11 -26.61
C ARG A 145 -6.42 15.16 -25.85
N LEU A 146 -6.54 13.92 -26.30
CA LEU A 146 -7.29 12.87 -25.60
C LEU A 146 -6.36 12.12 -24.65
N VAL A 147 -5.97 12.78 -23.55
CA VAL A 147 -5.20 12.13 -22.48
C VAL A 147 -6.19 11.42 -21.57
N LYS A 148 -6.20 10.08 -21.59
CA LYS A 148 -7.15 9.29 -20.79
C LYS A 148 -6.79 9.20 -19.30
N VAL A 149 -5.51 9.35 -18.96
CA VAL A 149 -5.00 9.18 -17.59
C VAL A 149 -4.12 10.38 -17.24
N PRO A 150 -4.44 11.13 -16.17
CA PRO A 150 -3.67 12.30 -15.77
C PRO A 150 -2.28 11.90 -15.24
N THR A 151 -1.33 12.84 -15.31
CA THR A 151 0.02 12.63 -14.77
C THR A 151 0.19 13.39 -13.46
N VAL A 152 0.90 12.81 -12.49
CA VAL A 152 1.16 13.48 -11.22
C VAL A 152 2.28 14.50 -11.41
N LYS A 153 1.97 15.78 -11.17
CA LYS A 153 2.93 16.91 -11.20
C LYS A 153 3.75 16.99 -9.93
N SER A 154 3.11 16.84 -8.77
CA SER A 154 3.78 16.91 -7.48
C SER A 154 3.02 16.14 -6.42
N VAL A 155 3.75 15.72 -5.38
CA VAL A 155 3.18 15.17 -4.15
C VAL A 155 3.83 15.90 -2.97
N ALA A 156 3.02 16.39 -2.03
CA ALA A 156 3.47 17.14 -0.86
C ALA A 156 2.80 16.62 0.42
N GLY A 157 3.55 16.62 1.53
CA GLY A 157 3.13 16.11 2.84
C GLY A 157 4.31 16.09 3.81
N ALA A 158 4.03 16.23 5.11
CA ALA A 158 5.04 16.51 6.13
C ALA A 158 6.11 15.40 6.31
N ASP A 159 5.83 14.16 5.86
CA ASP A 159 6.72 13.01 6.07
C ASP A 159 6.90 12.11 4.83
N LEU A 160 6.80 12.70 3.63
CA LEU A 160 6.89 11.96 2.37
C LEU A 160 8.34 11.64 1.98
N ALA A 161 8.65 10.36 1.77
CA ALA A 161 9.74 9.93 0.91
C ALA A 161 9.15 9.59 -0.47
N VAL A 162 9.25 10.52 -1.42
CA VAL A 162 8.78 10.29 -2.80
C VAL A 162 9.78 9.37 -3.48
N PHE A 163 9.35 8.15 -3.81
CA PHE A 163 10.15 7.22 -4.61
C PHE A 163 9.69 7.30 -6.06
N SER A 164 10.62 7.64 -6.95
CA SER A 164 10.40 7.59 -8.40
C SER A 164 10.18 6.14 -8.88
N LYS A 165 9.57 5.97 -10.06
CA LYS A 165 9.37 4.65 -10.68
C LYS A 165 10.69 3.88 -10.85
N THR A 166 11.78 4.58 -11.12
CA THR A 166 13.14 4.03 -11.24
C THR A 166 13.69 3.50 -9.91
N GLU A 167 13.38 4.18 -8.81
CA GLU A 167 13.77 3.74 -7.48
C GLU A 167 12.93 2.52 -7.06
N SER A 168 11.66 2.47 -7.43
CA SER A 168 10.79 1.31 -7.16
C SER A 168 11.35 0.02 -7.78
N SER A 169 11.85 0.06 -9.02
CA SER A 169 12.50 -1.09 -9.66
C SER A 169 13.86 -1.45 -9.05
N LEU A 170 14.61 -0.47 -8.56
CA LEU A 170 15.87 -0.71 -7.83
C LEU A 170 15.59 -1.42 -6.49
N TYR A 171 14.51 -1.07 -5.80
CA TYR A 171 14.11 -1.73 -4.56
C TYR A 171 13.62 -3.16 -4.77
N GLU A 172 12.85 -3.44 -5.83
CA GLU A 172 12.48 -4.82 -6.18
C GLU A 172 13.73 -5.69 -6.42
N GLY A 173 14.73 -5.16 -7.15
CA GLY A 173 16.00 -5.86 -7.36
C GLY A 173 16.85 -6.07 -6.10
N ILE A 174 16.77 -5.17 -5.11
CA ILE A 174 17.45 -5.34 -3.81
C ILE A 174 16.73 -6.40 -2.94
N VAL A 175 15.40 -6.41 -2.95
CA VAL A 175 14.60 -7.40 -2.20
C VAL A 175 14.80 -8.81 -2.76
N GLU A 176 14.86 -8.95 -4.09
CA GLU A 176 15.09 -10.22 -4.76
C GLU A 176 16.50 -10.77 -4.47
N ASN A 177 17.53 -9.92 -4.52
CA ASN A 177 18.90 -10.29 -4.14
C ASN A 177 19.03 -10.71 -2.68
N GLN A 178 18.31 -10.07 -1.75
CA GLN A 178 18.35 -10.45 -0.33
C GLN A 178 17.63 -11.78 -0.06
N LYS A 179 16.52 -12.05 -0.74
CA LYS A 179 15.86 -13.38 -0.67
C LYS A 179 16.77 -14.49 -1.19
N GLU A 180 17.51 -14.25 -2.27
CA GLU A 180 18.51 -15.21 -2.76
C GLU A 180 19.66 -15.43 -1.76
N GLN A 181 20.12 -14.39 -1.07
CA GLN A 181 21.18 -14.53 -0.07
C GLN A 181 20.72 -15.25 1.21
N LEU A 182 19.46 -15.08 1.62
CA LEU A 182 18.87 -15.81 2.74
C LEU A 182 18.65 -17.29 2.39
N SER A 183 18.19 -17.58 1.16
CA SER A 183 18.05 -18.96 0.65
C SER A 183 19.37 -19.74 0.63
N LYS A 184 20.50 -19.06 0.38
CA LYS A 184 21.84 -19.69 0.37
C LYS A 184 22.42 -19.93 1.77
N ARG A 185 21.87 -19.31 2.82
CA ARG A 185 22.36 -19.44 4.20
C ARG A 185 21.93 -20.73 4.90
N ASP A 186 20.88 -21.39 4.44
CA ASP A 186 20.37 -22.67 4.97
C ASP A 186 21.08 -23.92 4.40
N SER A 187 22.26 -23.74 3.79
CA SER A 187 23.06 -24.84 3.23
C SER A 187 24.42 -24.98 3.92
N TRP A 188 24.43 -25.10 5.25
CA TRP A 188 25.60 -25.51 6.03
C TRP A 188 25.21 -26.52 7.11
#